data_AF-V4A8D0-F1
#
_entry.id   AF-V4A8D0-F1
#
_cell.length_a   1.000
_cell.length_b   1.000
_cell.length_c   1.000
_cell.angle_alpha   90.00
_cell.angle_beta   90.00
_cell.angle_gamma   90.00
#
_symmetry.space_group_name_H-M   'P 1'
#
loop_
_entity.id
_entity.type
_entity.pdbx_description
1 polymer ?
#
loop_
_entity_poly.entity_id
_entity_poly.type
_entity_poly.pdbx_seq_one_letter_code
_entity_poly.pdbx_strand_id
1 'polypeptide(L)'
;MAEAIKTQNPEKVSQCKDLFKLIKFEWSIKVRKLATTTLSYRRFNKEHSLPEADDLVKLQQHIKGEIKQLNLKDSRYLNYRRVGVLAETRILLFNKRRSGKVEGMSCLTNIKKSMREGLTALENYLLTSQDLIEIHGKNGNGVPVIVPSDTKALLKYLAIAENRSNAVIYDSN
;
A
#
# COMPACT_ATOMS: atom_id res chain seq x y z
N MET A 1 19.73 -22.32 41.51
CA MET A 1 20.53 -23.11 40.53
C MET A 1 21.96 -23.35 40.99
N ALA A 2 22.76 -22.32 41.31
CA ALA A 2 24.17 -22.52 41.70
C ALA A 2 24.37 -23.46 42.90
N GLU A 3 23.58 -23.33 43.98
CA GLU A 3 23.63 -24.26 45.11
C GLU A 3 23.07 -25.65 44.79
N ALA A 4 22.01 -25.75 43.99
CA ALA A 4 21.41 -27.03 43.58
C ALA A 4 22.33 -27.85 42.65
N ILE A 5 23.12 -27.18 41.81
CA ILE A 5 24.14 -27.79 40.96
C ILE A 5 25.37 -28.20 41.81
N LYS A 6 25.77 -27.36 42.78
CA LYS A 6 26.86 -27.67 43.73
C LYS A 6 26.55 -28.87 44.65
N THR A 7 25.28 -29.10 44.97
CA THR A 7 24.83 -30.21 45.84
C THR A 7 24.39 -31.47 45.07
N GLN A 8 24.47 -31.49 43.74
CA GLN A 8 24.11 -32.62 42.84
C GLN A 8 22.74 -33.28 43.10
N ASN A 9 21.81 -32.58 43.76
CA ASN A 9 20.51 -33.15 44.09
C ASN A 9 19.56 -33.04 42.86
N PRO A 10 19.20 -34.16 42.21
CA PRO A 10 18.51 -34.15 40.91
C PRO A 10 17.11 -33.52 40.98
N GLU A 11 16.41 -33.67 42.10
CA GLU A 11 15.07 -33.10 42.30
C GLU A 11 15.11 -31.57 42.34
N LYS A 12 16.06 -30.99 43.08
CA LYS A 12 16.25 -29.53 43.15
C LYS A 12 16.65 -28.93 41.80
N VAL A 13 17.39 -29.69 40.99
CA VAL A 13 17.75 -29.28 39.62
C VAL A 13 16.51 -29.29 38.72
N SER A 14 15.65 -30.30 38.81
CA SER A 14 14.39 -30.36 38.05
C SER A 14 13.45 -29.22 38.43
N GLN A 15 13.23 -29.00 39.72
CA GLN A 15 12.40 -27.89 40.23
C GLN A 15 12.92 -26.52 39.76
N CYS A 16 14.24 -26.31 39.76
CA CYS A 16 14.83 -25.08 39.21
C CYS A 16 14.56 -24.92 37.70
N LYS A 17 14.59 -26.01 36.91
CA LYS A 17 14.31 -25.97 35.47
C LYS A 17 12.83 -25.66 35.21
N ASP A 18 11.93 -26.25 35.98
CA ASP A 18 10.49 -26.03 35.83
C ASP A 18 10.09 -24.61 36.28
N LEU A 19 10.69 -24.10 37.35
CA LEU A 19 10.58 -22.69 37.74
C LEU A 19 11.06 -21.77 36.61
N PHE A 20 12.19 -22.07 35.97
CA PHE A 20 12.72 -21.23 34.89
C PHE A 20 11.82 -21.24 33.64
N LYS A 21 11.23 -22.39 33.30
CA LYS A 21 10.20 -22.49 32.25
C LYS A 21 8.98 -21.66 32.60
N LEU A 22 8.50 -21.77 33.84
CA LEU A 22 7.35 -21.00 34.32
C LEU A 22 7.62 -19.49 34.25
N ILE A 23 8.80 -19.04 34.69
CA ILE A 23 9.21 -17.64 34.61
C ILE A 23 9.23 -17.15 33.16
N LYS A 24 9.76 -17.93 32.20
CA LYS A 24 9.76 -17.53 30.77
C LYS A 24 8.35 -17.38 30.20
N PHE A 25 7.46 -18.29 30.57
CA PHE A 25 6.06 -18.26 30.12
C PHE A 25 5.33 -17.05 30.72
N GLU A 26 5.43 -16.88 32.03
CA GLU A 26 4.83 -15.78 32.79
C GLU A 26 5.38 -14.42 32.33
N TRP A 27 6.68 -14.32 32.04
CA TRP A 27 7.30 -13.09 31.52
C TRP A 27 6.68 -12.66 30.18
N SER A 28 6.42 -13.62 29.29
CA SER A 28 5.81 -13.35 27.99
C SER A 28 4.39 -12.80 28.11
N ILE A 29 3.64 -13.22 29.13
CA ILE A 29 2.25 -12.81 29.34
C ILE A 29 2.18 -11.56 30.20
N LYS A 30 2.81 -11.55 31.38
CA LYS A 30 2.68 -10.46 32.35
C LYS A 30 3.49 -9.23 31.97
N VAL A 31 4.67 -9.42 31.40
CA VAL A 31 5.58 -8.30 31.08
C VAL A 31 5.47 -7.92 29.61
N ARG A 32 5.71 -8.86 28.69
CA ARG A 32 5.77 -8.54 27.26
C ARG A 32 4.42 -8.11 26.70
N LYS A 33 3.32 -8.82 27.02
CA LYS A 33 1.99 -8.44 26.53
C LYS A 33 1.58 -7.07 27.05
N LEU A 34 1.74 -6.83 28.35
CA LEU A 34 1.42 -5.52 28.95
C LEU A 34 2.25 -4.41 28.33
N ALA A 35 3.57 -4.57 28.24
CA ALA A 35 4.46 -3.58 27.64
C ALA A 35 4.11 -3.30 26.17
N THR A 36 3.79 -4.34 25.40
CA THR A 36 3.40 -4.20 23.98
C THR A 36 2.07 -3.47 23.86
N THR A 37 1.07 -3.83 24.67
CA THR A 37 -0.23 -3.16 24.67
C THR A 37 -0.10 -1.69 25.08
N THR A 38 0.66 -1.40 26.13
CA THR A 38 0.93 -0.02 26.57
C THR A 38 1.68 0.78 25.51
N LEU A 39 2.68 0.19 24.85
CA LEU A 39 3.43 0.85 23.78
C LEU A 39 2.54 1.12 22.57
N SER A 40 1.70 0.16 22.17
CA SER A 40 0.73 0.32 21.08
C SER A 40 -0.30 1.41 21.40
N TYR A 41 -0.81 1.45 22.63
CA TYR A 41 -1.73 2.49 23.09
C TYR A 41 -1.08 3.88 23.08
N ARG A 42 0.16 3.99 23.58
CA ARG A 42 0.94 5.23 23.53
C ARG A 42 1.23 5.68 22.10
N ARG A 43 1.53 4.76 21.19
CA ARG A 43 1.73 5.07 19.76
C ARG A 43 0.44 5.55 19.12
N PHE A 44 -0.68 4.92 19.43
CA PHE A 44 -2.00 5.31 18.91
C PHE A 44 -2.42 6.70 19.39
N ASN A 45 -2.19 7.01 20.67
CA ASN A 45 -2.51 8.31 21.26
C ASN A 45 -1.45 9.39 21.01
N LYS A 46 -0.33 9.04 20.38
CA LYS A 46 0.69 10.03 20.05
C LYS A 46 0.08 11.00 19.07
N GLU A 47 0.11 12.28 19.40
CA GLU A 47 -0.35 13.32 18.49
C GLU A 47 0.54 13.28 17.23
N HIS A 48 -0.11 13.05 16.09
CA HIS A 48 0.52 13.09 14.80
C HIS A 48 0.10 14.39 14.15
N SER A 49 1.06 15.30 13.92
CA SER A 49 0.83 16.47 13.07
C SER A 49 0.47 15.97 11.68
N LEU A 50 -0.79 16.13 11.30
CA LEU A 50 -1.23 15.83 9.95
C LEU A 50 -0.64 16.89 9.01
N PRO A 51 -0.24 16.50 7.78
CA PRO A 51 0.19 17.47 6.78
C PRO A 51 -0.94 18.44 6.47
N GLU A 52 -0.58 19.69 6.24
CA GLU A 52 -1.55 20.72 5.88
C GLU A 52 -2.12 20.47 4.48
N ALA A 53 -3.30 21.05 4.20
CA ALA A 53 -3.90 20.95 2.87
C ALA A 53 -2.99 21.52 1.78
N ASP A 54 -2.21 22.55 2.12
CA ASP A 54 -1.26 23.19 1.21
C ASP A 54 -0.11 22.26 0.82
N ASP A 55 0.33 21.38 1.72
CA ASP A 55 1.37 20.40 1.42
C ASP A 55 0.88 19.35 0.42
N LEU A 56 -0.41 18.99 0.48
CA LEU A 56 -1.02 18.12 -0.53
C LEU A 56 -1.07 18.79 -1.90
N VAL A 57 -1.35 20.10 -1.95
CA VAL A 57 -1.35 20.86 -3.22
C VAL A 57 0.06 20.91 -3.81
N LYS A 58 1.08 21.22 -3.00
CA LYS A 58 2.49 21.22 -3.42
C LYS A 58 2.91 19.85 -3.95
N LEU A 59 2.56 18.77 -3.24
CA LEU A 59 2.85 17.40 -3.67
C LEU A 59 2.18 17.05 -5.01
N GLN A 60 0.91 17.42 -5.18
CA GLN A 60 0.20 17.19 -6.44
C GLN A 60 0.82 17.96 -7.60
N GLN A 61 1.23 19.21 -7.38
CA GLN A 61 1.90 20.03 -8.39
C GLN A 61 3.26 19.44 -8.78
N HIS A 62 4.05 19.01 -7.79
CA HIS A 62 5.33 18.37 -8.02
C HIS A 62 5.18 17.09 -8.87
N ILE A 63 4.26 16.19 -8.50
CA ILE A 63 4.02 14.95 -9.26
C ILE A 63 3.57 15.26 -10.69
N LYS A 64 2.71 16.26 -10.90
CA LYS A 64 2.32 16.68 -12.26
C LYS A 64 3.52 17.22 -13.06
N GLY A 65 4.45 17.91 -12.42
CA GLY A 65 5.71 18.35 -13.03
C GLY A 65 6.57 17.18 -13.46
N GLU A 66 6.78 16.21 -12.56
CA GLU A 66 7.54 14.98 -12.81
C GLU A 66 6.95 14.15 -13.95
N ILE A 67 5.62 14.02 -14.00
CA ILE A 67 4.91 13.34 -15.10
C ILE A 67 5.21 14.00 -16.45
N LYS A 68 5.23 15.34 -16.52
CA LYS A 68 5.51 16.07 -17.76
C LYS A 68 6.96 15.92 -18.24
N GLN A 69 7.90 15.70 -17.32
CA GLN A 69 9.33 15.53 -17.63
C GLN A 69 9.68 14.08 -17.98
N LEU A 70 8.74 13.14 -17.82
CA LEU A 70 8.98 11.73 -18.00
C LEU A 70 9.15 11.37 -19.48
N ASN A 71 10.22 10.64 -19.80
CA ASN A 71 10.44 10.14 -21.16
C ASN A 71 9.77 8.77 -21.34
N LEU A 72 8.57 8.76 -21.93
CA LEU A 72 7.81 7.52 -22.20
C LEU A 72 8.38 6.68 -23.35
N LYS A 73 9.50 7.09 -23.97
CA LYS A 73 10.22 6.28 -24.97
C LYS A 73 11.35 5.45 -24.36
N ASP A 74 11.72 5.71 -23.10
CA ASP A 74 12.81 5.01 -22.43
C ASP A 74 12.30 3.79 -21.68
N SER A 75 12.52 2.59 -22.23
CA SER A 75 12.04 1.33 -21.63
C SER A 75 12.98 0.72 -20.60
N ARG A 76 14.01 1.44 -20.13
CA ARG A 76 14.93 0.94 -19.09
C ARG A 76 14.20 0.73 -17.76
N TYR A 77 14.64 -0.27 -16.99
CA TYR A 77 14.05 -0.63 -15.69
C TYR A 77 13.84 0.57 -14.74
N LEU A 78 14.83 1.45 -14.62
CA LEU A 78 14.76 2.62 -13.75
C LEU A 78 13.62 3.57 -14.14
N ASN A 79 13.44 3.82 -15.44
CA ASN A 79 12.36 4.66 -15.93
C ASN A 79 11.01 3.94 -15.78
N TYR A 80 10.95 2.64 -16.10
CA TYR A 80 9.74 1.83 -15.92
C TYR A 80 9.25 1.86 -14.46
N ARG A 81 10.14 1.63 -13.49
CA ARG A 81 9.83 1.72 -12.06
C ARG A 81 9.36 3.12 -11.67
N ARG A 82 10.03 4.17 -12.17
CA ARG A 82 9.64 5.56 -11.91
C ARG A 82 8.25 5.88 -12.45
N VAL A 83 7.92 5.41 -13.65
CA VAL A 83 6.58 5.54 -14.25
C VAL A 83 5.53 4.88 -13.35
N GLY A 84 5.79 3.65 -12.88
CA GLY A 84 4.92 2.93 -11.96
C GLY A 84 4.65 3.71 -10.68
N VAL A 85 5.72 4.15 -9.99
CA VAL A 85 5.61 4.90 -8.74
C VAL A 85 4.84 6.21 -8.92
N LEU A 86 5.10 6.97 -10.00
CA LEU A 86 4.41 8.24 -10.25
C LEU A 86 2.92 8.02 -10.60
N ALA A 87 2.62 7.03 -11.43
CA ALA A 87 1.24 6.68 -11.78
C ALA A 87 0.44 6.26 -10.54
N GLU A 88 0.99 5.37 -9.72
CA GLU A 88 0.36 4.89 -8.50
C GLU A 88 0.16 6.02 -7.49
N THR A 89 1.20 6.82 -7.22
CA THR A 89 1.12 7.95 -6.29
C THR A 89 0.06 8.97 -6.73
N ARG A 90 -0.03 9.26 -8.03
CA ARG A 90 -1.02 10.19 -8.57
C ARG A 90 -2.45 9.67 -8.41
N ILE A 91 -2.68 8.39 -8.71
CA ILE A 91 -4.00 7.74 -8.55
C ILE A 91 -4.38 7.68 -7.06
N LEU A 92 -3.42 7.35 -6.19
CA LEU A 92 -3.61 7.26 -4.75
C LEU A 92 -3.99 8.60 -4.13
N LEU A 93 -3.25 9.67 -4.48
CA LEU A 93 -3.55 11.03 -4.02
C LEU A 93 -4.90 11.54 -4.52
N PHE A 94 -5.25 11.20 -5.76
CA PHE A 94 -6.53 11.63 -6.34
C PHE A 94 -7.72 10.93 -5.67
N ASN A 95 -7.61 9.63 -5.42
CA ASN A 95 -8.69 8.85 -4.81
C ASN A 95 -8.68 8.90 -3.27
N LYS A 96 -7.65 9.48 -2.64
CA LYS A 96 -7.42 9.47 -1.18
C LYS A 96 -7.57 8.06 -0.57
N ARG A 97 -7.09 7.03 -1.26
CA ARG A 97 -7.24 5.60 -0.85
C ARG A 97 -5.94 5.01 -0.30
N ARG A 98 -6.06 3.90 0.44
CA ARG A 98 -4.90 3.13 0.94
C ARG A 98 -4.21 2.37 -0.21
N SER A 99 -2.88 2.32 -0.19
CA SER A 99 -2.00 1.76 -1.25
C SER A 99 -2.35 0.35 -1.70
N GLY A 100 -2.61 -0.56 -0.77
CA GLY A 100 -2.91 -1.97 -1.08
C GLY A 100 -4.16 -2.25 -1.91
N LYS A 101 -4.94 -1.21 -2.29
CA LYS A 101 -6.05 -1.32 -3.25
C LYS A 101 -5.67 -0.92 -4.68
N VAL A 102 -4.61 -0.12 -4.85
CA VAL A 102 -4.16 0.38 -6.16
C VAL A 102 -3.22 -0.64 -6.83
N GLU A 103 -2.45 -1.38 -6.04
CA GLU A 103 -1.54 -2.44 -6.52
C GLU A 103 -2.26 -3.64 -7.18
N GLY A 104 -3.55 -3.84 -6.88
CA GLY A 104 -4.38 -4.93 -7.43
C GLY A 104 -5.16 -4.57 -8.71
N MET A 105 -4.82 -3.47 -9.39
CA MET A 105 -5.47 -3.08 -10.64
C MET A 105 -5.08 -4.02 -11.78
N SER A 106 -5.93 -5.00 -12.08
CA SER A 106 -5.89 -5.71 -13.36
C SER A 106 -6.48 -4.83 -14.46
N CYS A 107 -5.91 -4.91 -15.67
CA CYS A 107 -6.09 -3.98 -16.78
C CYS A 107 -7.49 -3.37 -16.96
N LEU A 108 -7.51 -2.07 -17.27
CA LEU A 108 -8.64 -1.18 -17.58
C LEU A 108 -9.82 -1.91 -18.25
N THR A 109 -10.83 -2.28 -17.46
CA THR A 109 -12.12 -2.70 -18.00
C THR A 109 -12.87 -1.45 -18.49
N ASN A 110 -13.04 -1.38 -19.81
CA ASN A 110 -13.75 -0.29 -20.48
C ASN A 110 -15.16 -0.10 -19.87
N ILE A 111 -15.41 1.08 -19.31
CA ILE A 111 -16.75 1.45 -18.88
C ILE A 111 -17.63 1.67 -20.11
N LYS A 112 -18.77 0.98 -20.10
CA LYS A 112 -19.72 0.93 -21.20
C LYS A 112 -20.22 2.35 -21.54
N LYS A 113 -20.04 2.76 -22.80
CA LYS A 113 -20.49 4.05 -23.37
C LYS A 113 -22.02 4.25 -23.36
N SER A 114 -22.81 3.25 -22.98
CA SER A 114 -24.27 3.22 -23.09
C SER A 114 -25.02 3.98 -22.00
N MET A 115 -24.33 4.65 -21.05
CA MET A 115 -24.95 5.34 -19.91
C MET A 115 -25.14 6.86 -20.13
N ARG A 116 -24.91 7.36 -21.35
CA ARG A 116 -24.81 8.81 -21.63
C ARG A 116 -26.15 9.52 -21.81
N GLU A 117 -27.23 8.76 -22.03
CA GLU A 117 -28.57 9.30 -22.28
C GLU A 117 -29.31 9.50 -20.94
N GLY A 118 -29.08 10.65 -20.30
CA GLY A 118 -29.75 11.00 -19.03
C GLY A 118 -28.88 11.74 -18.02
N LEU A 119 -27.60 11.94 -18.33
CA LEU A 119 -26.66 12.61 -17.45
C LEU A 119 -26.70 14.13 -17.60
N THR A 120 -26.50 14.83 -16.49
CA THR A 120 -26.33 16.28 -16.46
C THR A 120 -25.07 16.70 -17.22
N ALA A 121 -24.99 17.99 -17.61
CA ALA A 121 -23.82 18.52 -18.32
C ALA A 121 -22.50 18.30 -17.53
N LEU A 122 -22.56 18.40 -16.20
CA LEU A 122 -21.42 18.16 -15.33
C LEU A 122 -21.01 16.68 -15.30
N GLU A 123 -21.96 15.77 -15.22
CA GLU A 123 -21.68 14.32 -15.24
C GLU A 123 -21.12 13.86 -16.58
N ASN A 124 -21.63 14.39 -17.68
CA ASN A 124 -21.07 14.15 -19.02
C ASN A 124 -19.64 14.68 -19.14
N TYR A 125 -19.35 15.84 -18.55
CA TYR A 125 -18.00 16.38 -18.48
C TYR A 125 -17.08 15.49 -17.62
N LEU A 126 -17.55 15.00 -16.47
CA LEU A 126 -16.78 14.11 -15.60
C LEU A 126 -16.49 12.77 -16.28
N LEU A 127 -17.48 12.14 -16.93
CA LEU A 127 -17.29 10.90 -17.68
C LEU A 127 -16.37 11.05 -18.90
N THR A 128 -16.30 12.26 -19.48
CA THR A 128 -15.41 12.52 -20.61
C THR A 128 -13.98 12.80 -20.13
N SER A 129 -13.85 13.51 -19.00
CA SER A 129 -12.55 13.92 -18.47
C SER A 129 -11.83 12.81 -17.69
N GLN A 130 -12.57 11.87 -17.09
CA GLN A 130 -12.02 10.87 -16.17
C GLN A 130 -12.44 9.46 -16.59
N ASP A 131 -11.48 8.53 -16.58
CA ASP A 131 -11.81 7.11 -16.71
C ASP A 131 -12.04 6.52 -15.32
N LEU A 132 -12.75 5.40 -15.25
CA LEU A 132 -12.97 4.71 -14.00
C LEU A 132 -12.63 3.22 -14.18
N ILE A 133 -12.02 2.64 -13.16
CA ILE A 133 -11.64 1.22 -13.09
C ILE A 133 -12.30 0.63 -11.86
N GLU A 134 -12.87 -0.57 -11.97
CA GLU A 134 -13.33 -1.32 -10.80
C GLU A 134 -12.23 -2.27 -10.32
N ILE A 135 -11.92 -2.19 -9.02
CA ILE A 135 -11.01 -3.11 -8.34
C ILE A 135 -11.77 -3.99 -7.35
N HIS A 136 -11.22 -5.15 -7.01
CA HIS A 136 -11.81 -6.00 -5.98
C HIS A 136 -11.67 -5.35 -4.59
N GLY A 137 -12.82 -5.17 -3.93
CA GLY A 137 -12.94 -4.72 -2.56
C GLY A 137 -13.00 -5.85 -1.55
N LYS A 138 -13.35 -5.49 -0.31
CA LYS A 138 -13.65 -6.49 0.72
C LYS A 138 -14.92 -7.25 0.31
N ASN A 139 -14.93 -8.55 0.60
CA ASN A 139 -16.09 -9.43 0.39
C ASN A 139 -16.52 -9.55 -1.09
N GLY A 140 -15.60 -9.36 -2.05
CA GLY A 140 -15.90 -9.53 -3.48
C GLY A 140 -16.60 -8.34 -4.14
N ASN A 141 -16.94 -7.28 -3.39
CA ASN A 141 -17.59 -6.09 -3.95
C ASN A 141 -16.61 -5.25 -4.78
N GLY A 142 -17.00 -4.87 -5.99
CA GLY A 142 -16.24 -3.93 -6.83
C GLY A 142 -16.14 -2.55 -6.18
N VAL A 143 -14.96 -1.95 -6.23
CA VAL A 143 -14.74 -0.60 -5.72
C VAL A 143 -14.25 0.28 -6.88
N PRO A 144 -14.95 1.37 -7.21
CA PRO A 144 -14.60 2.21 -8.33
C PRO A 144 -13.38 3.09 -7.99
N VAL A 145 -12.39 3.16 -8.88
CA VAL A 145 -11.18 3.98 -8.80
C VAL A 145 -11.18 4.93 -9.99
N ILE A 146 -11.08 6.22 -9.72
CA ILE A 146 -11.04 7.25 -10.76
C ILE A 146 -9.60 7.36 -11.27
N VAL A 147 -9.45 7.35 -12.59
CA VAL A 147 -8.20 7.51 -13.30
C VAL A 147 -8.16 8.90 -13.94
N PRO A 148 -7.34 9.81 -13.40
CA PRO A 148 -7.09 11.12 -13.98
C PRO A 148 -6.55 11.03 -15.42
N SER A 149 -6.86 12.04 -16.24
CA SER A 149 -6.39 12.10 -17.63
C SER A 149 -4.87 12.17 -17.79
N ASP A 150 -4.17 12.77 -16.82
CA ASP A 150 -2.71 12.89 -16.78
C ASP A 150 -2.00 11.54 -16.55
N THR A 151 -2.67 10.53 -16.00
CA THR A 151 -2.08 9.20 -15.77
C THR A 151 -2.36 8.19 -16.88
N LYS A 152 -3.29 8.48 -17.80
CA LYS A 152 -3.67 7.56 -18.89
C LYS A 152 -2.48 7.14 -19.76
N ALA A 153 -1.59 8.09 -20.08
CA ALA A 153 -0.38 7.81 -20.88
C ALA A 153 0.60 6.89 -20.14
N LEU A 154 0.73 7.06 -18.82
CA LEU A 154 1.60 6.24 -17.97
C LEU A 154 1.05 4.82 -17.85
N LEU A 155 -0.26 4.68 -17.63
CA LEU A 155 -0.91 3.37 -17.57
C LEU A 155 -0.79 2.62 -18.90
N LYS A 156 -0.96 3.32 -20.04
CA LYS A 156 -0.72 2.74 -21.36
C LYS A 156 0.73 2.27 -21.50
N TYR A 157 1.70 3.08 -21.10
CA TYR A 157 3.11 2.71 -21.14
C TYR A 157 3.40 1.44 -20.32
N LEU A 158 2.82 1.31 -19.12
CA LEU A 158 2.98 0.14 -18.24
C LEU A 158 2.26 -1.10 -18.77
N ALA A 159 1.16 -0.92 -19.51
CA ALA A 159 0.39 -2.02 -20.10
C ALA A 159 1.04 -2.64 -21.35
N ILE A 160 2.03 -1.98 -21.96
CA ILE A 160 2.72 -2.50 -23.16
C ILE A 160 3.70 -3.60 -22.72
N ALA A 161 3.48 -4.82 -23.21
CA ALA A 161 4.30 -5.99 -22.89
C ALA A 161 5.77 -5.83 -23.27
N GLU A 162 6.08 -5.14 -24.37
CA GLU A 162 7.46 -4.86 -24.82
C GLU A 162 8.23 -4.02 -23.79
N ASN A 163 7.60 -2.96 -23.26
CA ASN A 163 8.23 -2.10 -22.25
C ASN A 163 8.52 -2.86 -20.95
N ARG A 164 7.62 -3.77 -20.60
CA ARG A 164 7.74 -4.62 -19.42
C ARG A 164 8.86 -5.67 -19.59
N SER A 165 8.95 -6.28 -20.78
CA SER A 165 10.02 -7.21 -21.15
C SER A 165 11.39 -6.51 -21.20
N ASN A 166 11.47 -5.31 -21.78
CA ASN A 166 12.67 -4.48 -21.80
C ASN A 166 13.13 -4.05 -20.40
N ALA A 167 12.20 -3.94 -19.46
CA ALA A 167 12.48 -3.71 -18.05
C ALA A 167 12.85 -4.99 -17.27
N VAL A 168 12.93 -6.15 -17.93
CA VAL A 168 13.24 -7.46 -17.32
C VAL A 168 12.22 -7.85 -16.25
N ILE A 169 10.95 -7.53 -16.48
CA ILE A 169 9.83 -7.91 -15.59
C ILE A 169 9.00 -8.96 -16.30
N TYR A 170 9.15 -10.22 -15.90
CA TYR A 170 8.35 -11.32 -16.44
C TYR A 170 7.05 -11.45 -15.66
N ASP A 171 5.97 -11.89 -16.33
CA ASP A 171 4.77 -12.32 -15.64
C ASP A 171 5.06 -13.59 -14.85
N SER A 172 4.69 -13.59 -13.58
CA SER A 172 4.58 -14.82 -12.80
C SER A 172 3.43 -15.62 -13.41
N ASN A 173 3.72 -16.78 -14.01
CA ASN A 173 2.70 -17.75 -14.40
C ASN A 173 1.75 -18.07 -13.25
#